data_AF-A0A4S3KXA7-F1
#
_entry.id   AF-A0A4S3KXA7-F1
#
_cell.length_a   1.000
_cell.length_b   1.000
_cell.length_c   1.000
_cell.angle_alpha   90.00
_cell.angle_beta   90.00
_cell.angle_gamma   90.00
#
_symmetry.space_group_name_H-M   'P 1'
#
loop_
_entity.id
_entity.type
_entity.pdbx_description
1 polymer ?
#
loop_
_entity_poly.entity_id
_entity_poly.type
_entity_poly.pdbx_seq_one_letter_code
_entity_poly.pdbx_strand_id
1 'polypeptide(L)'
;MGSSLGGTVTWQRIAGAVPDALTAGYFLALWLQPDIFGAGHVETALLIMLVEFLTVHASGMLGGIALDPKTSRRRRIGFIAGVGLFYLAFTGMFVVIFRQWWPLLVVGWLLLAKFIGVLPGRAMPKGEAAVQMQLWALSAALYVGGVLLTSLLPLPRLGLQPDVVASLGLTGSGLWVESPHRLLAFGVLYFGALAAAKWMLRRPSQRPYG
;
A
#
# COMPACT_ATOMS: atom_id res chain seq x y z
N MET A 1 -22.49 35.30 -11.03
CA MET A 1 -22.49 34.00 -10.31
C MET A 1 -22.34 32.90 -11.36
N GLY A 2 -21.09 32.54 -11.68
CA GLY A 2 -20.77 31.48 -12.63
C GLY A 2 -20.12 30.32 -11.89
N SER A 3 -20.81 29.20 -11.80
CA SER A 3 -20.32 27.94 -11.24
C SER A 3 -19.27 27.32 -12.16
N SER A 4 -17.99 27.61 -11.94
CA SER A 4 -16.89 26.85 -12.56
C SER A 4 -16.66 25.54 -11.78
N LEU A 5 -17.62 24.62 -11.87
CA LEU A 5 -17.49 23.24 -11.36
C LEU A 5 -16.82 22.29 -12.35
N GLY A 6 -16.21 22.81 -13.42
CA GLY A 6 -15.42 22.05 -14.39
C GLY A 6 -13.98 21.85 -13.94
N GLY A 7 -13.75 21.13 -12.83
CA GLY A 7 -12.40 20.71 -12.45
C GLY A 7 -11.92 19.65 -13.43
N THR A 8 -10.97 19.97 -14.31
CA THR A 8 -10.36 18.99 -15.20
C THR A 8 -9.76 17.85 -14.35
N VAL A 9 -10.32 16.66 -14.52
CA VAL A 9 -9.74 15.44 -13.93
C VAL A 9 -8.38 15.25 -14.58
N THR A 10 -7.33 15.53 -13.83
CA THR A 10 -5.95 15.40 -14.30
C THR A 10 -5.59 13.92 -14.31
N TRP A 11 -5.02 13.42 -15.40
CA TRP A 11 -4.58 12.01 -15.54
C TRP A 11 -3.72 11.52 -14.35
N GLN A 12 -2.96 12.42 -13.73
CA GLN A 12 -2.16 12.14 -12.54
C GLN A 12 -2.99 11.76 -11.31
N ARG A 13 -4.21 12.30 -11.14
CA ARG A 13 -5.12 11.97 -10.04
C ARG A 13 -5.73 10.59 -10.24
N ILE A 14 -6.14 10.28 -11.47
CA ILE A 14 -6.64 8.96 -11.84
C ILE A 14 -5.54 7.92 -11.62
N ALA A 15 -4.36 8.12 -12.21
CA ALA A 15 -3.25 7.18 -12.11
C ALA A 15 -2.79 6.94 -10.65
N GLY A 16 -2.94 7.94 -9.78
CA GLY A 16 -2.60 7.83 -8.37
C GLY A 16 -3.63 7.06 -7.53
N ALA A 17 -4.93 7.26 -7.77
CA ALA A 17 -6.00 6.73 -6.93
C ALA A 17 -6.59 5.39 -7.42
N VAL A 18 -6.52 5.11 -8.72
CA VAL A 18 -7.09 3.89 -9.31
C VAL A 18 -6.51 2.61 -8.71
N PRO A 19 -5.17 2.47 -8.50
CA PRO A 19 -4.64 1.26 -7.92
C PRO A 19 -5.26 0.93 -6.56
N ASP A 20 -5.34 1.90 -5.63
CA ASP A 20 -5.93 1.66 -4.31
C ASP A 20 -7.45 1.44 -4.41
N ALA A 21 -8.15 2.13 -5.33
CA ALA A 21 -9.58 1.92 -5.53
C ALA A 21 -9.88 0.49 -6.02
N LEU A 22 -9.07 -0.03 -6.94
CA LEU A 22 -9.18 -1.41 -7.42
C LEU A 22 -8.85 -2.42 -6.32
N THR A 23 -7.81 -2.17 -5.53
CA THR A 23 -7.50 -3.02 -4.38
C THR A 23 -8.63 -2.99 -3.36
N ALA A 24 -9.20 -1.83 -3.02
CA ALA A 24 -10.36 -1.75 -2.15
C ALA A 24 -11.56 -2.53 -2.69
N GLY A 25 -11.82 -2.42 -4.01
CA GLY A 25 -12.85 -3.21 -4.69
C GLY A 25 -12.61 -4.72 -4.62
N TYR A 26 -11.37 -5.17 -4.79
CA TYR A 26 -10.97 -6.57 -4.63
C TYR A 26 -11.26 -7.09 -3.21
N PHE A 27 -10.88 -6.32 -2.18
CA PHE A 27 -11.16 -6.67 -0.79
C PHE A 27 -12.66 -6.70 -0.49
N LEU A 28 -13.43 -5.75 -1.04
CA LEU A 28 -14.89 -5.70 -0.88
C LEU A 28 -15.57 -6.90 -1.56
N ALA A 29 -15.13 -7.24 -2.77
CA ALA A 29 -15.64 -8.40 -3.50
C ALA A 29 -15.43 -9.69 -2.69
N LEU A 30 -14.23 -9.90 -2.14
CA LEU A 30 -13.95 -11.04 -1.28
C LEU A 30 -14.73 -11.02 0.04
N TRP A 31 -15.01 -9.83 0.60
CA TRP A 31 -15.78 -9.72 1.84
C TRP A 31 -17.25 -10.12 1.61
N LEU A 32 -17.81 -9.73 0.48
CA LEU A 32 -19.16 -10.09 0.07
C LEU A 32 -19.27 -11.56 -0.36
N GLN A 33 -18.31 -12.02 -1.17
CA GLN A 33 -18.28 -13.34 -1.76
C GLN A 33 -16.82 -13.86 -1.86
N PRO A 34 -16.34 -14.64 -0.87
CA PRO A 34 -14.93 -15.00 -0.74
C PRO A 34 -14.41 -15.96 -1.81
N ASP A 35 -15.31 -16.67 -2.51
CA ASP A 35 -15.01 -17.62 -3.57
C ASP A 35 -15.11 -17.01 -4.99
N ILE A 36 -15.44 -15.72 -5.13
CA ILE A 36 -15.69 -15.07 -6.42
C ILE A 36 -14.52 -15.16 -7.41
N PHE A 37 -13.29 -15.26 -6.91
CA PHE A 37 -12.08 -15.40 -7.71
C PHE A 37 -11.45 -16.81 -7.62
N GLY A 38 -12.10 -17.75 -6.94
CA GLY A 38 -11.57 -19.09 -6.66
C GLY A 38 -10.76 -19.17 -5.37
N ALA A 39 -10.18 -20.35 -5.13
CA ALA A 39 -9.46 -20.67 -3.90
C ALA A 39 -8.18 -19.84 -3.72
N GLY A 40 -7.81 -19.54 -2.47
CA GLY A 40 -6.55 -18.86 -2.12
C GLY A 40 -6.56 -17.33 -2.26
N HIS A 41 -7.66 -16.72 -2.74
CA HIS A 41 -7.71 -15.26 -2.86
C HIS A 41 -7.84 -14.53 -1.51
N VAL A 42 -8.46 -15.15 -0.49
CA VAL A 42 -8.46 -14.58 0.88
C VAL A 42 -7.05 -14.60 1.49
N GLU A 43 -6.28 -15.67 1.26
CA GLU A 43 -4.87 -15.75 1.64
C GLU A 43 -4.01 -14.72 0.87
N THR A 44 -4.32 -14.50 -0.41
CA THR A 44 -3.70 -13.45 -1.22
C THR A 44 -4.00 -12.06 -0.65
N ALA A 45 -5.24 -11.79 -0.21
CA ALA A 45 -5.61 -10.53 0.44
C ALA A 45 -4.83 -10.31 1.75
N LEU A 46 -4.63 -11.38 2.54
CA LEU A 46 -3.79 -11.35 3.74
C LEU A 46 -2.36 -10.96 3.38
N LEU A 47 -1.79 -11.62 2.37
CA LEU A 47 -0.45 -11.35 1.90
C LEU A 47 -0.28 -9.91 1.37
N ILE A 48 -1.29 -9.37 0.68
CA ILE A 48 -1.31 -7.96 0.25
C ILE A 48 -1.19 -7.03 1.47
N MET A 49 -1.94 -7.28 2.55
CA MET A 49 -1.86 -6.43 3.75
C MET A 49 -0.51 -6.55 4.48
N LEU A 50 0.10 -7.73 4.49
CA LEU A 50 1.45 -7.92 5.04
C LEU A 50 2.51 -7.21 4.20
N VAL A 51 2.43 -7.31 2.87
CA VAL A 51 3.32 -6.57 1.97
C VAL A 51 3.11 -5.07 2.16
N GLU A 52 1.86 -4.62 2.31
CA GLU A 52 1.56 -3.21 2.54
C GLU A 52 2.13 -2.70 3.87
N PHE A 53 2.10 -3.52 4.93
CA PHE A 53 2.80 -3.19 6.18
C PHE A 53 4.29 -2.94 5.92
N LEU A 54 4.94 -3.81 5.16
CA LEU A 54 6.36 -3.66 4.80
C LEU A 54 6.62 -2.41 3.96
N THR A 55 5.78 -2.12 2.95
CA THR A 55 5.96 -0.99 2.04
C THR A 55 5.81 0.36 2.76
N VAL A 56 4.88 0.47 3.71
CA VAL A 56 4.69 1.68 4.54
C VAL A 56 5.94 1.97 5.38
N HIS A 57 6.51 0.95 6.01
CA HIS A 57 7.74 1.09 6.80
C HIS A 57 8.96 1.40 5.93
N ALA A 58 9.09 0.70 4.80
CA ALA A 58 10.16 0.92 3.84
C ALA A 58 10.17 2.36 3.33
N SER A 59 8.98 2.88 3.01
CA SER A 59 8.81 4.26 2.52
C SER A 59 9.25 5.30 3.54
N GLY A 60 8.93 5.09 4.83
CA GLY A 60 9.36 5.97 5.92
C GLY A 60 10.88 5.99 6.10
N MET A 61 11.51 4.82 6.16
CA MET A 61 12.97 4.73 6.33
C MET A 61 13.74 5.28 5.13
N LEU A 62 13.25 5.04 3.92
CA LEU A 62 13.88 5.57 2.70
C LEU A 62 13.77 7.10 2.60
N GLY A 63 12.70 7.71 3.11
CA GLY A 63 12.45 9.15 3.00
C GLY A 63 13.54 10.03 3.62
N GLY A 64 14.17 9.60 4.72
CA GLY A 64 15.17 10.42 5.43
C GLY A 64 16.51 10.54 4.70
N ILE A 65 17.16 9.41 4.40
CA ILE A 65 18.52 9.39 3.84
C ILE A 65 18.52 9.45 2.31
N ALA A 66 17.52 8.86 1.63
CA ALA A 66 17.52 8.82 0.17
C ALA A 66 17.17 10.19 -0.46
N LEU A 67 16.44 11.05 0.26
CA LEU A 67 16.01 12.36 -0.22
C LEU A 67 16.92 13.51 0.25
N ASP A 68 17.85 13.28 1.17
CA ASP A 68 18.74 14.33 1.66
C ASP A 68 19.77 14.74 0.58
N PRO A 69 19.69 15.98 0.04
CA PRO A 69 20.59 16.47 -1.00
C PRO A 69 22.06 16.48 -0.56
N LYS A 70 22.36 16.52 0.74
CA LYS A 70 23.72 16.55 1.28
C LYS A 70 24.38 15.17 1.34
N THR A 71 23.60 14.09 1.23
CA THR A 71 24.13 12.73 1.30
C THR A 71 24.78 12.32 -0.03
N SER A 72 26.00 11.76 0.02
CA SER A 72 26.73 11.32 -1.17
C SER A 72 26.02 10.17 -1.91
N ARG A 73 26.16 10.12 -3.25
CA ARG A 73 25.51 9.09 -4.09
C ARG A 73 25.81 7.67 -3.63
N ARG A 74 27.07 7.37 -3.29
CA ARG A 74 27.49 6.04 -2.80
C ARG A 74 26.77 5.66 -1.50
N ARG A 75 26.61 6.62 -0.58
CA ARG A 75 25.90 6.40 0.69
C ARG A 75 24.41 6.19 0.47
N ARG A 76 23.78 6.94 -0.45
CA ARG A 76 22.36 6.72 -0.81
C ARG A 76 22.14 5.34 -1.44
N ILE A 77 22.97 4.94 -2.40
CA ILE A 77 22.90 3.61 -3.03
C ILE A 77 23.08 2.51 -1.98
N GLY A 78 24.11 2.62 -1.13
CA GLY A 78 24.35 1.65 -0.06
C GLY A 78 23.18 1.54 0.92
N PHE A 79 22.58 2.68 1.30
CA PHE A 79 21.40 2.69 2.17
C PHE A 79 20.17 2.04 1.51
N ILE A 80 19.87 2.39 0.25
CA ILE A 80 18.75 1.77 -0.49
C ILE A 80 18.98 0.28 -0.66
N ALA A 81 20.21 -0.15 -0.97
CA ALA A 81 20.55 -1.56 -1.09
C ALA A 81 20.38 -2.30 0.25
N GLY A 82 20.85 -1.72 1.35
CA GLY A 82 20.72 -2.31 2.68
C GLY A 82 19.25 -2.45 3.12
N VAL A 83 18.48 -1.37 3.02
CA VAL A 83 17.02 -1.40 3.30
C VAL A 83 16.30 -2.35 2.35
N GLY A 84 16.66 -2.36 1.07
CA GLY A 84 16.06 -3.23 0.07
C GLY A 84 16.32 -4.71 0.33
N LEU A 85 17.56 -5.09 0.68
CA LEU A 85 17.91 -6.45 1.02
C LEU A 85 17.16 -6.91 2.29
N PHE A 86 17.06 -6.04 3.29
CA PHE A 86 16.28 -6.31 4.50
C PHE A 86 14.82 -6.65 4.15
N TYR A 87 14.14 -5.82 3.35
CA TYR A 87 12.76 -6.08 2.96
C TYR A 87 12.59 -7.27 2.00
N LEU A 88 13.56 -7.54 1.13
CA LEU A 88 13.56 -8.74 0.29
C LEU A 88 13.66 -10.02 1.15
N ALA A 89 14.45 -10.01 2.22
CA ALA A 89 14.53 -11.15 3.14
C ALA A 89 13.19 -11.41 3.84
N PHE A 90 12.54 -10.38 4.40
CA PHE A 90 11.20 -10.50 4.99
C PHE A 90 10.16 -10.98 3.97
N THR A 91 10.17 -10.42 2.76
CA THR A 91 9.27 -10.82 1.69
C THR A 91 9.53 -12.26 1.26
N GLY A 92 10.80 -12.69 1.23
CA GLY A 92 11.20 -14.07 0.95
C GLY A 92 10.64 -15.05 1.99
N MET A 93 10.56 -14.67 3.26
CA MET A 93 9.89 -15.48 4.28
C MET A 93 8.40 -15.66 3.97
N PHE A 94 7.71 -14.61 3.52
CA PHE A 94 6.31 -14.72 3.09
C PHE A 94 6.15 -15.65 1.88
N VAL A 95 7.07 -15.62 0.92
CA VAL A 95 7.04 -16.55 -0.23
C VAL A 95 7.11 -17.99 0.24
N VAL A 96 7.94 -18.31 1.23
CA VAL A 96 8.05 -19.66 1.77
C VAL A 96 6.77 -20.07 2.51
N ILE A 97 6.24 -19.19 3.38
CA ILE A 97 5.06 -19.49 4.21
C ILE A 97 3.80 -19.63 3.37
N PHE A 98 3.52 -18.64 2.51
CA PHE A 98 2.30 -18.57 1.71
C PHE A 98 2.41 -19.30 0.37
N ARG A 99 3.62 -19.78 0.00
CA ARG A 99 3.92 -20.42 -1.29
C ARG A 99 3.56 -19.55 -2.51
N GLN A 100 3.60 -18.22 -2.33
CA GLN A 100 3.30 -17.22 -3.36
C GLN A 100 4.56 -16.43 -3.69
N TRP A 101 5.02 -16.46 -4.95
CA TRP A 101 6.29 -15.84 -5.36
C TRP A 101 6.16 -14.38 -5.82
N TRP A 102 4.94 -13.96 -6.22
CA TRP A 102 4.68 -12.63 -6.76
C TRP A 102 5.07 -11.45 -5.85
N PRO A 103 5.05 -11.54 -4.49
CA PRO A 103 5.48 -10.42 -3.64
C PRO A 103 6.92 -9.98 -3.90
N LEU A 104 7.82 -10.92 -4.26
CA LEU A 104 9.20 -10.60 -4.61
C LEU A 104 9.29 -9.73 -5.87
N LEU A 105 8.40 -9.95 -6.85
CA LEU A 105 8.33 -9.09 -8.03
C LEU A 105 7.91 -7.68 -7.64
N VAL A 106 6.90 -7.53 -6.78
CA VAL A 106 6.40 -6.22 -6.36
C VAL A 106 7.48 -5.45 -5.61
N VAL A 107 8.11 -6.07 -4.61
CA VAL A 107 9.18 -5.42 -3.84
C VAL A 107 10.40 -5.15 -4.71
N GLY A 108 10.82 -6.12 -5.54
CA GLY A 108 11.93 -5.95 -6.47
C GLY A 108 11.71 -4.81 -7.47
N TRP A 109 10.49 -4.69 -8.01
CA TRP A 109 10.10 -3.60 -8.89
C TRP A 109 10.15 -2.23 -8.21
N LEU A 110 9.61 -2.14 -6.98
CA LEU A 110 9.67 -0.91 -6.18
C LEU A 110 11.11 -0.50 -5.88
N LEU A 111 11.98 -1.46 -5.53
CA LEU A 111 13.40 -1.19 -5.28
C LEU A 111 14.10 -0.70 -6.55
N LEU A 112 13.84 -1.34 -7.69
CA LEU A 112 14.37 -0.92 -8.99
C LEU A 112 13.97 0.54 -9.29
N ALA A 113 12.70 0.89 -9.09
CA ALA A 113 12.22 2.25 -9.28
C ALA A 113 12.94 3.27 -8.38
N LYS A 114 13.28 2.90 -7.13
CA LYS A 114 14.08 3.76 -6.24
C LYS A 114 15.51 3.95 -6.74
N PHE A 115 16.16 2.89 -7.22
CA PHE A 115 17.50 3.00 -7.81
C PHE A 115 17.48 3.92 -9.04
N ILE A 116 16.54 3.73 -9.95
CA ILE A 116 16.37 4.58 -11.14
C ILE A 116 16.14 6.04 -10.74
N GLY A 117 15.41 6.31 -9.66
CA GLY A 117 15.20 7.68 -9.15
C GLY A 117 16.45 8.33 -8.56
N VAL A 118 17.34 7.56 -7.94
CA VAL A 118 18.56 8.08 -7.29
C VAL A 118 19.75 8.19 -8.24
N LEU A 119 19.85 7.34 -9.26
CA LEU A 119 20.95 7.34 -10.22
C LEU A 119 21.19 8.70 -10.91
N PRO A 120 20.16 9.47 -11.34
CA PRO A 120 20.33 10.78 -11.97
C PRO A 120 20.68 11.90 -10.98
N GLY A 121 20.72 11.65 -9.67
CA GLY A 121 21.01 12.66 -8.65
C GLY A 121 19.96 13.76 -8.49
N ARG A 122 18.77 13.60 -9.11
CA ARG A 122 17.68 14.57 -9.00
C ARG A 122 17.14 14.58 -7.58
N ALA A 123 17.43 15.65 -6.83
CA ALA A 123 16.74 15.91 -5.58
C ALA A 123 15.26 16.18 -5.89
N MET A 124 14.37 15.60 -5.08
CA MET A 124 12.94 15.88 -5.22
C MET A 124 12.68 17.37 -4.92
N PRO A 125 11.88 18.08 -5.73
CA PRO A 125 11.49 19.45 -5.42
C PRO A 125 10.88 19.54 -4.02
N LYS A 126 11.21 20.60 -3.26
CA LYS A 126 10.79 20.74 -1.84
C LYS A 126 9.28 20.57 -1.64
N GLY A 127 8.45 21.05 -2.58
CA GLY A 127 6.99 20.90 -2.53
C GLY A 127 6.51 19.46 -2.75
N GLU A 128 7.20 18.68 -3.59
CA GLU A 128 6.85 17.28 -3.83
C GLU A 128 7.26 16.37 -2.67
N ALA A 129 8.40 16.66 -2.04
CA ALA A 129 8.86 15.95 -0.84
C ALA A 129 7.88 16.11 0.34
N ALA A 130 7.35 17.32 0.55
CA ALA A 130 6.36 17.58 1.58
C ALA A 130 5.04 16.81 1.32
N VAL A 131 4.55 16.81 0.08
CA VAL A 131 3.34 16.04 -0.30
C VAL A 131 3.56 14.54 -0.15
N GLN A 132 4.72 14.02 -0.54
CA GLN A 132 5.07 12.61 -0.34
C GLN A 132 5.11 12.23 1.14
N MET A 133 5.70 13.08 1.98
CA MET A 133 5.75 12.86 3.44
C MET A 133 4.35 12.89 4.07
N GLN A 134 3.48 13.82 3.65
CA GLN A 134 2.09 13.87 4.10
C GLN A 134 1.31 12.62 3.70
N LEU A 135 1.46 12.16 2.46
CA LEU A 135 0.83 10.92 1.98
C LEU A 135 1.32 9.69 2.73
N TRP A 136 2.62 9.61 3.02
CA TRP A 136 3.19 8.55 3.84
C TRP A 136 2.63 8.58 5.27
N ALA A 137 2.64 9.75 5.92
CA ALA A 137 2.14 9.89 7.29
C ALA A 137 0.65 9.53 7.37
N LEU A 138 -0.15 9.94 6.39
CA LEU A 138 -1.54 9.56 6.27
C LEU A 138 -1.71 8.05 6.10
N SER A 139 -0.93 7.41 5.22
CA SER A 139 -0.93 5.96 5.02
C SER A 139 -0.57 5.22 6.32
N ALA A 140 0.48 5.63 7.02
CA ALA A 140 0.85 5.03 8.30
C ALA A 140 -0.27 5.18 9.35
N ALA A 141 -0.86 6.37 9.46
CA ALA A 141 -1.97 6.62 10.38
C ALA A 141 -3.22 5.81 10.04
N LEU A 142 -3.59 5.72 8.76
CA LEU A 142 -4.69 4.90 8.28
C LEU A 142 -4.45 3.41 8.50
N TYR A 143 -3.21 2.95 8.35
CA TYR A 143 -2.86 1.55 8.59
C TYR A 143 -3.04 1.22 10.08
N VAL A 144 -2.40 1.98 10.97
CA VAL A 144 -2.51 1.77 12.43
C VAL A 144 -3.95 1.93 12.90
N GLY A 145 -4.64 2.99 12.47
CA GLY A 145 -6.03 3.23 12.81
C GLY A 145 -6.94 2.10 12.30
N GLY A 146 -6.73 1.62 11.08
CA GLY A 146 -7.51 0.52 10.50
C GLY A 146 -7.28 -0.80 11.23
N VAL A 147 -6.03 -1.13 11.62
CA VAL A 147 -5.74 -2.29 12.47
C VAL A 147 -6.52 -2.20 13.78
N LEU A 148 -6.44 -1.06 14.49
CA LEU A 148 -7.12 -0.88 15.77
C LEU A 148 -8.65 -0.95 15.62
N LEU A 149 -9.21 -0.20 14.66
CA LEU A 149 -10.66 -0.16 14.44
C LEU A 149 -11.23 -1.54 14.11
N THR A 150 -10.59 -2.28 13.20
CA THR A 150 -11.09 -3.60 12.79
C THR A 150 -10.80 -4.71 13.81
N SER A 151 -9.84 -4.51 14.70
CA SER A 151 -9.58 -5.42 15.82
C SER A 151 -10.55 -5.21 16.98
N LEU A 152 -11.04 -3.99 17.20
CA LEU A 152 -11.89 -3.66 18.34
C LEU A 152 -13.38 -3.69 18.00
N LEU A 153 -13.77 -3.31 16.78
CA LEU A 153 -15.17 -3.23 16.40
C LEU A 153 -15.73 -4.60 15.97
N PRO A 154 -16.98 -4.91 16.34
CA PRO A 154 -17.67 -6.08 15.80
C PRO A 154 -18.08 -5.79 14.34
N LEU A 155 -17.28 -6.29 13.40
CA LEU A 155 -17.55 -6.13 11.97
C LEU A 155 -18.41 -7.29 11.44
N PRO A 156 -19.31 -7.03 10.48
CA PRO A 156 -20.12 -8.10 9.91
C PRO A 156 -19.25 -9.10 9.13
N ARG A 157 -19.59 -10.38 9.24
CA ARG A 157 -18.90 -11.46 8.52
C ARG A 157 -19.17 -11.44 7.01
N LEU A 158 -20.36 -10.98 6.61
CA LEU A 158 -20.85 -11.03 5.23
C LEU A 158 -20.70 -12.45 4.65
N GLY A 159 -19.95 -12.63 3.56
CA GLY A 159 -19.75 -13.94 2.91
C GLY A 159 -18.86 -14.92 3.70
N LEU A 160 -18.22 -14.50 4.80
CA LEU A 160 -17.28 -15.30 5.58
C LEU A 160 -17.93 -15.93 6.82
N GLN A 161 -18.93 -16.79 6.60
CA GLN A 161 -19.52 -17.60 7.67
C GLN A 161 -18.53 -18.67 8.16
N PRO A 162 -18.69 -19.23 9.38
CA PRO A 162 -17.70 -20.12 9.99
C PRO A 162 -17.34 -21.36 9.15
N ASP A 163 -18.31 -21.93 8.46
CA ASP A 163 -18.17 -23.04 7.53
C ASP A 163 -17.35 -22.65 6.29
N VAL A 164 -17.60 -21.45 5.75
CA VAL A 164 -16.81 -20.88 4.64
C VAL A 164 -15.37 -20.64 5.08
N VAL A 165 -15.16 -20.04 6.27
CA VAL A 165 -13.80 -19.78 6.78
C VAL A 165 -13.02 -21.07 6.96
N ALA A 166 -13.65 -22.13 7.47
CA ALA A 166 -13.02 -23.44 7.62
C ALA A 166 -12.61 -24.07 6.28
N SER A 167 -13.36 -23.81 5.20
CA SER A 167 -13.06 -24.35 3.87
C SER A 167 -11.96 -23.58 3.12
N LEU A 168 -11.61 -22.37 3.56
CA LEU A 168 -10.54 -21.56 2.93
C LEU A 168 -9.14 -22.17 3.10
N GLY A 169 -8.93 -23.03 4.09
CA GLY A 169 -7.63 -23.68 4.33
C GLY A 169 -6.50 -22.69 4.63
N LEU A 170 -6.81 -21.55 5.28
CA LEU A 170 -5.82 -20.51 5.57
C LEU A 170 -4.70 -21.04 6.47
N THR A 171 -3.46 -20.70 6.12
CA THR A 171 -2.28 -21.14 6.85
C THR A 171 -1.91 -20.17 7.99
N GLY A 172 -1.40 -20.70 9.09
CA GLY A 172 -0.91 -19.91 10.23
C GLY A 172 -1.95 -19.69 11.35
N SER A 173 -1.72 -18.65 12.15
CA SER A 173 -2.55 -18.31 13.32
C SER A 173 -2.64 -16.79 13.50
N GLY A 174 -3.57 -16.34 14.35
CA GLY A 174 -3.75 -14.93 14.69
C GLY A 174 -5.00 -14.32 14.07
N LEU A 175 -5.28 -13.08 14.47
CA LEU A 175 -6.59 -12.45 14.26
C LEU A 175 -7.08 -12.47 12.81
N TRP A 176 -6.19 -12.23 11.84
CA TRP A 176 -6.58 -12.16 10.43
C TRP A 176 -6.76 -13.53 9.77
N VAL A 177 -6.16 -14.58 10.32
CA VAL A 177 -6.37 -15.97 9.89
C VAL A 177 -7.66 -16.51 10.50
N GLU A 178 -7.87 -16.26 11.79
CA GLU A 178 -9.03 -16.75 12.55
C GLU A 178 -10.31 -15.95 12.27
N SER A 179 -10.17 -14.67 11.91
CA SER A 179 -11.28 -13.75 11.61
C SER A 179 -11.00 -12.95 10.32
N PRO A 180 -10.95 -13.60 9.15
CA PRO A 180 -10.54 -12.97 7.89
C PRO A 180 -11.47 -11.84 7.43
N HIS A 181 -12.72 -11.83 7.87
CA HIS A 181 -13.65 -10.73 7.57
C HIS A 181 -13.16 -9.38 8.11
N ARG A 182 -12.42 -9.38 9.23
CA ARG A 182 -11.81 -8.16 9.80
C ARG A 182 -10.68 -7.64 8.94
N LEU A 183 -9.83 -8.54 8.44
CA LEU A 183 -8.79 -8.22 7.46
C LEU A 183 -9.39 -7.66 6.17
N LEU A 184 -10.45 -8.30 5.65
CA LEU A 184 -11.05 -7.85 4.41
C LEU A 184 -11.68 -6.46 4.54
N ALA A 185 -12.44 -6.25 5.61
CA ALA A 185 -12.96 -4.94 5.97
C ALA A 185 -11.85 -3.90 6.16
N PHE A 186 -10.73 -4.28 6.79
CA PHE A 186 -9.57 -3.39 6.95
C PHE A 186 -9.02 -2.96 5.59
N GLY A 187 -8.79 -3.89 4.65
CA GLY A 187 -8.31 -3.52 3.33
C GLY A 187 -9.28 -2.63 2.56
N VAL A 188 -10.60 -2.85 2.66
CA VAL A 188 -11.60 -1.94 2.07
C VAL A 188 -11.45 -0.52 2.63
N LEU A 189 -11.40 -0.38 3.95
CA LEU A 189 -11.30 0.92 4.61
C LEU A 189 -9.97 1.61 4.31
N TYR A 190 -8.86 0.87 4.39
CA TYR A 190 -7.51 1.39 4.19
C TYR A 190 -7.30 1.87 2.75
N PHE A 191 -7.47 0.98 1.76
CA PHE A 191 -7.24 1.32 0.37
C PHE A 191 -8.31 2.28 -0.17
N GLY A 192 -9.55 2.19 0.32
CA GLY A 192 -10.61 3.15 0.00
C GLY A 192 -10.29 4.57 0.49
N ALA A 193 -9.80 4.70 1.73
CA ALA A 193 -9.36 5.98 2.28
C ALA A 193 -8.14 6.53 1.54
N LEU A 194 -7.17 5.68 1.17
CA LEU A 194 -6.03 6.10 0.35
C LEU A 194 -6.45 6.57 -1.05
N ALA A 195 -7.34 5.85 -1.72
CA ALA A 195 -7.88 6.24 -3.01
C ALA A 195 -8.57 7.60 -2.91
N ALA A 196 -9.42 7.80 -1.91
CA ALA A 196 -10.10 9.05 -1.65
C ALA A 196 -9.11 10.20 -1.37
N ALA A 197 -8.10 9.96 -0.53
CA ALA A 197 -7.09 10.97 -0.21
C ALA A 197 -6.27 11.38 -1.44
N LYS A 198 -5.78 10.41 -2.23
CA LYS A 198 -5.02 10.67 -3.46
C LYS A 198 -5.88 11.35 -4.52
N TRP A 199 -7.17 11.03 -4.58
CA TRP A 199 -8.13 11.72 -5.43
C TRP A 199 -8.31 13.17 -4.99
N MET A 200 -8.54 13.43 -3.69
CA MET A 200 -8.84 14.76 -3.15
C MET A 200 -7.62 15.70 -3.13
N LEU A 201 -6.41 15.16 -2.94
CA LEU A 201 -5.19 15.96 -2.91
C LEU A 201 -4.93 16.66 -4.26
N ARG A 202 -5.03 17.99 -4.23
CA ARG A 202 -4.60 18.85 -5.33
C ARG A 202 -3.08 18.92 -5.33
N ARG A 203 -2.42 18.33 -6.33
CA ARG A 203 -1.01 18.66 -6.58
C ARG A 203 -0.96 20.11 -7.08
N PRO A 204 -0.08 20.98 -6.54
CA PRO A 204 0.14 22.29 -7.13
C PRO A 204 0.47 22.10 -8.61
N SER A 205 -0.28 22.75 -9.49
CA SER A 205 0.07 22.81 -10.90
C SER A 205 1.50 23.33 -10.99
N GLN A 206 2.42 22.55 -11.56
CA GLN A 206 3.73 23.09 -11.94
C GLN A 206 3.46 24.27 -12.87
N ARG A 207 3.57 25.50 -12.36
CA ARG A 207 3.65 26.66 -13.23
C ARG A 207 4.95 26.47 -14.02
N PRO A 208 4.92 26.59 -15.36
CA PRO A 208 6.17 26.67 -16.10
C PRO A 208 6.93 27.86 -15.52
N TYR A 209 8.19 27.65 -15.15
CA TYR A 209 9.10 28.74 -14.80
C TYR A 209 9.11 29.71 -15.99
N GLY A 210 8.63 30.93 -15.76
CA GLY A 210 8.89 32.09 -16.62
C GLY A 210 10.14 32.81 -16.14
#